data_AF-A0A818DVE7-F1
#
_entry.id   AF-A0A818DVE7-F1
#
_cell.length_a   1.000
_cell.length_b   1.000
_cell.length_c   1.000
_cell.angle_alpha   90.00
_cell.angle_beta   90.00
_cell.angle_gamma   90.00
#
_symmetry.space_group_name_H-M   'P 1'
#
loop_
_entity.id
_entity.type
_entity.pdbx_description
1 polymer ?
#
loop_
_entity_poly.entity_id
_entity_poly.type
_entity_poly.pdbx_seq_one_letter_code
_entity_poly.pdbx_strand_id
1 'polypeptide(L)'
;MQKLNTILRCNDTEETVPPKNRKIHQNRSIQARHRRNHQRNTVLKKYRYYYSIKRKWYPRFPMLMIRQILRLYRINYKHVRNDGEELLISLKDRQSRDTAHHQLPWNIFNRHNYFHYRKVFRH
;
A
#
# COMPACT_ATOMS: atom_id res chain seq x y z
N MET A 1 -19.45 75.19 32.85
CA MET A 1 -18.02 74.83 32.91
C MET A 1 -17.70 73.93 31.73
N GLN A 2 -17.01 74.48 30.72
CA GLN A 2 -16.64 73.81 29.47
C GLN A 2 -15.37 72.99 29.70
N LYS A 3 -15.38 71.69 29.38
CA LYS A 3 -14.18 70.84 29.43
C LYS A 3 -13.47 70.91 28.07
N LEU A 4 -12.22 71.35 28.11
CA LEU A 4 -11.32 71.50 26.97
C LEU A 4 -10.97 70.12 26.38
N ASN A 5 -11.02 70.07 25.05
CA ASN A 5 -10.47 69.01 24.22
C ASN A 5 -8.95 69.04 24.30
N THR A 6 -8.33 67.94 24.72
CA THR A 6 -6.89 67.71 24.50
C THR A 6 -6.74 66.59 23.49
N ILE A 7 -6.50 66.99 22.25
CA ILE A 7 -5.99 66.13 21.18
C ILE A 7 -4.52 65.89 21.49
N LEU A 8 -4.15 64.67 21.89
CA LEU A 8 -2.77 64.21 21.78
C LEU A 8 -2.65 63.37 20.50
N ARG A 9 -2.08 63.98 19.46
CA ARG A 9 -1.39 63.26 18.41
C ARG A 9 0.03 62.98 18.91
N CYS A 10 0.40 61.71 19.02
CA CYS A 10 1.77 61.28 18.78
C CYS A 10 1.69 60.17 17.75
N ASN A 11 2.13 60.50 16.53
CA ASN A 11 2.57 59.53 15.56
C ASN A 11 3.93 59.05 16.04
N ASP A 12 4.03 57.81 16.49
CA ASP A 12 5.27 57.05 16.37
C ASP A 12 4.89 55.71 15.77
N THR A 13 5.29 55.55 14.52
CA THR A 13 5.38 54.30 13.78
C THR A 13 6.16 53.29 14.62
N GLU A 14 5.47 52.49 15.44
CA GLU A 14 5.98 51.18 15.79
C GLU A 14 5.88 50.34 14.53
N GLU A 15 7.04 50.18 13.88
CA GLU A 15 7.27 49.22 12.81
C GLU A 15 6.50 47.93 13.13
N THR A 16 5.52 47.61 12.30
CA THR A 16 4.98 46.26 12.22
C THR A 16 6.14 45.33 11.90
N VAL A 17 6.78 44.80 12.94
CA VAL A 17 7.79 43.76 12.82
C VAL A 17 7.07 42.61 12.10
N PRO A 18 7.46 42.26 10.86
CA PRO A 18 6.81 41.14 10.17
C PRO A 18 6.97 39.91 11.05
N PRO A 19 5.95 39.05 11.18
CA PRO A 19 6.02 37.88 12.03
C PRO A 19 7.29 37.09 11.73
N LYS A 20 8.19 37.03 12.72
CA LYS A 20 9.45 36.29 12.67
C LYS A 20 9.19 34.91 12.10
N ASN A 21 9.76 34.68 10.91
CA ASN A 21 10.01 33.39 10.29
C ASN A 21 8.97 32.31 10.64
N ARG A 22 7.95 32.17 9.77
CA ARG A 22 7.47 30.82 9.47
C ARG A 22 8.74 30.02 9.21
N LYS A 23 9.09 29.09 10.11
CA LYS A 23 10.17 28.15 9.87
C LYS A 23 9.78 27.45 8.58
N ILE A 24 10.32 27.94 7.47
CA ILE A 24 10.41 27.21 6.21
C ILE A 24 11.05 25.93 6.70
N HIS A 25 10.28 24.83 6.71
CA HIS A 25 10.80 23.54 7.11
C HIS A 25 11.84 23.18 6.06
N GLN A 26 13.05 23.71 6.23
CA GLN A 26 14.21 23.41 5.42
C GLN A 26 14.33 21.90 5.47
N ASN A 27 14.20 21.30 4.29
CA ASN A 27 14.50 19.94 3.92
C ASN A 27 14.78 19.02 5.11
N ARG A 28 13.82 18.14 5.43
CA ARG A 28 14.01 17.08 6.43
C ARG A 28 15.37 16.42 6.25
N SER A 29 16.08 16.23 7.36
CA SER A 29 17.30 15.44 7.37
C SER A 29 17.04 14.09 6.70
N ILE A 30 18.08 13.55 6.05
CA ILE A 30 18.01 12.29 5.31
C ILE A 30 17.41 11.18 6.21
N GLN A 31 17.84 11.10 7.48
CA GLN A 31 17.31 10.15 8.46
C GLN A 31 15.81 10.35 8.77
N ALA A 32 15.34 11.59 8.94
CA ALA A 32 13.91 11.86 9.17
C ALA A 32 13.04 11.48 7.95
N ARG A 33 13.59 11.63 6.74
CA ARG A 33 12.97 11.17 5.49
C ARG A 33 12.90 9.65 5.40
N HIS A 34 14.01 8.96 5.71
CA HIS A 34 14.04 7.49 5.76
C HIS A 34 13.03 6.92 6.76
N ARG A 35 12.94 7.49 7.98
CA ARG A 35 11.95 7.06 8.99
C ARG A 35 10.51 7.20 8.49
N ARG A 36 10.15 8.34 7.89
CA ARG A 36 8.80 8.55 7.32
C ARG A 36 8.51 7.58 6.17
N ASN A 37 9.48 7.37 5.28
CA ASN A 37 9.33 6.45 4.15
C ASN A 37 9.21 5.00 4.63
N HIS A 38 9.98 4.62 5.65
CA HIS A 38 9.86 3.31 6.28
C HIS A 38 8.46 3.10 6.86
N GLN A 39 7.94 4.05 7.66
CA GLN A 39 6.57 3.99 8.18
C GLN A 39 5.53 3.88 7.07
N ARG A 40 5.62 4.73 6.03
CA ARG A 40 4.72 4.67 4.87
C ARG A 40 4.80 3.32 4.16
N ASN A 41 5.99 2.78 3.95
CA ASN A 41 6.19 1.49 3.30
C ASN A 41 5.66 0.33 4.14
N THR A 42 5.80 0.38 5.47
CA THR A 42 5.22 -0.62 6.37
C THR A 42 3.70 -0.62 6.28
N VAL A 43 3.09 0.56 6.27
CA VAL A 43 1.63 0.72 6.11
C VAL A 43 1.19 0.20 4.73
N LEU A 44 1.87 0.57 3.65
CA LEU A 44 1.57 0.09 2.30
C LEU A 44 1.74 -1.43 2.16
N LYS A 45 2.77 -2.01 2.81
CA LYS A 45 2.96 -3.47 2.89
C LYS A 45 1.77 -4.12 3.58
N LYS A 46 1.32 -3.58 4.72
CA LYS A 46 0.15 -4.09 5.44
C LYS A 46 -1.11 -4.08 4.56
N TYR A 47 -1.36 -2.98 3.84
CA TYR A 47 -2.50 -2.89 2.91
C TYR A 47 -2.40 -3.85 1.72
N ARG A 48 -1.19 -4.10 1.19
CA ARG A 48 -0.99 -5.03 0.07
C ARG A 48 -1.44 -6.45 0.41
N TYR A 49 -1.38 -6.85 1.69
CA TYR A 49 -1.70 -8.21 2.13
C TYR A 49 -3.02 -8.34 2.89
N TYR A 50 -3.77 -7.26 3.03
CA TYR A 50 -5.00 -7.24 3.82
C TYR A 50 -6.12 -8.07 3.15
N TYR A 51 -6.18 -8.05 1.81
CA TYR A 51 -7.15 -8.80 1.01
C TYR A 51 -6.47 -9.93 0.22
N SER A 52 -5.76 -10.80 0.92
CA SER A 52 -5.08 -11.95 0.30
C SER A 52 -5.78 -13.26 0.62
N ILE A 53 -5.87 -14.13 -0.38
CA ILE A 53 -6.16 -15.55 -0.17
C ILE A 53 -4.84 -16.30 -0.04
N LYS A 54 -4.84 -17.30 0.84
CA LYS A 54 -3.72 -18.21 1.07
C LYS A 54 -4.09 -19.59 0.56
N ARG A 55 -3.14 -20.25 -0.09
CA ARG A 55 -3.30 -21.62 -0.60
C ARG A 55 -2.01 -22.39 -0.39
N LYS A 56 -2.10 -23.66 0.03
CA LYS A 56 -0.92 -24.53 0.01
C LYS A 56 -0.46 -24.70 -1.43
N TRP A 57 0.85 -24.66 -1.65
CA TRP A 57 1.41 -24.79 -2.99
C TRP A 57 2.59 -25.76 -3.03
N TYR A 58 2.75 -26.42 -4.17
CA TYR A 58 3.90 -27.28 -4.43
C TYR A 58 5.07 -26.43 -4.93
N PRO A 59 6.24 -26.41 -4.27
CA PRO A 59 7.33 -25.46 -4.56
C PRO A 59 7.88 -25.49 -5.99
N ARG A 60 7.64 -26.57 -6.75
CA ARG A 60 8.08 -26.69 -8.14
C ARG A 60 7.15 -26.01 -9.13
N PHE A 61 6.02 -25.43 -8.71
CA PHE A 61 5.17 -24.64 -9.61
C PHE A 61 5.94 -23.41 -10.12
N PRO A 62 6.17 -23.27 -11.43
CA PRO A 62 6.74 -22.05 -11.96
C PRO A 62 5.76 -20.89 -11.77
N MET A 63 6.28 -19.71 -11.45
CA MET A 63 5.43 -18.53 -11.27
C MET A 63 4.60 -18.22 -12.52
N LEU A 64 5.14 -18.45 -13.72
CA LEU A 64 4.40 -18.30 -14.98
C LEU A 64 3.16 -19.21 -15.03
N MET A 65 3.29 -20.46 -14.61
CA MET A 65 2.20 -21.43 -14.55
C MET A 65 1.14 -21.01 -13.53
N ILE A 66 1.54 -20.54 -12.35
CA ILE A 66 0.61 -19.99 -11.35
C ILE A 66 -0.22 -18.86 -11.97
N ARG A 67 0.41 -17.93 -12.70
CA ARG A 67 -0.30 -16.83 -13.36
C ARG A 67 -1.28 -17.33 -14.43
N GLN A 68 -0.90 -18.36 -15.21
CA GLN A 68 -1.79 -18.98 -16.21
C GLN A 68 -3.01 -19.62 -15.54
N ILE A 69 -2.82 -20.38 -14.44
CA ILE A 69 -3.91 -20.96 -13.66
C ILE A 69 -4.83 -19.86 -13.14
N LEU A 70 -4.30 -18.80 -12.53
CA LEU A 70 -5.12 -17.69 -12.04
C LEU A 70 -5.92 -17.01 -13.16
N ARG A 71 -5.38 -16.94 -14.39
CA ARG A 71 -6.13 -16.45 -15.57
C ARG A 71 -7.26 -17.40 -15.98
N LEU A 72 -7.03 -18.72 -15.97
CA LEU A 72 -8.09 -19.71 -16.28
C LEU A 72 -9.29 -19.57 -15.34
N TYR A 73 -9.04 -19.34 -14.04
CA TYR A 73 -10.08 -19.12 -13.03
C TYR A 73 -10.55 -17.66 -12.96
N ARG A 74 -10.16 -16.79 -13.91
CA ARG A 74 -10.55 -15.38 -14.00
C ARG A 74 -10.26 -14.57 -12.71
N ILE A 75 -9.18 -14.91 -12.01
CA ILE A 75 -8.79 -14.24 -10.77
C ILE A 75 -7.98 -12.98 -11.06
N ASN A 76 -8.56 -11.82 -10.77
CA ASN A 76 -7.91 -10.51 -10.93
C ASN A 76 -7.05 -10.15 -9.71
N TYR A 77 -5.84 -10.73 -9.63
CA TYR A 77 -4.90 -10.47 -8.53
C TYR A 77 -4.04 -9.22 -8.77
N LYS A 78 -3.72 -8.50 -7.68
CA LYS A 78 -2.76 -7.39 -7.68
C LYS A 78 -1.33 -7.87 -7.50
N HIS A 79 -1.13 -8.86 -6.63
CA HIS A 79 0.19 -9.39 -6.32
C HIS A 79 0.09 -10.86 -5.97
N VAL A 80 1.06 -11.64 -6.43
CA VAL A 80 1.20 -13.04 -6.02
C VAL A 80 2.63 -13.24 -5.53
N ARG A 81 2.78 -13.92 -4.40
CA ARG A 81 4.09 -14.25 -3.84
C ARG A 81 4.06 -15.60 -3.14
N ASN A 82 5.22 -16.22 -3.06
CA ASN A 82 5.43 -17.41 -2.25
C ASN A 82 5.78 -16.96 -0.83
N ASP A 83 5.13 -17.55 0.17
CA ASP A 83 5.29 -17.24 1.58
C ASP A 83 5.49 -18.56 2.34
N GLY A 84 6.71 -19.09 2.25
CA GLY A 84 7.03 -20.44 2.71
C GLY A 84 6.23 -21.51 1.97
N GLU A 85 5.40 -22.24 2.72
CA GLU A 85 4.55 -23.33 2.21
C GLU A 85 3.21 -22.84 1.63
N GLU A 86 2.94 -21.55 1.68
CA GLU A 86 1.72 -20.94 1.15
C GLU A 86 2.02 -20.04 -0.04
N LEU A 87 1.14 -20.10 -1.05
CA LEU A 87 1.02 -19.08 -2.07
C LEU A 87 0.05 -18.03 -1.58
N LEU A 88 0.51 -16.78 -1.54
CA LEU A 88 -0.28 -15.62 -1.17
C LEU A 88 -0.73 -14.88 -2.43
N ILE A 89 -2.04 -14.86 -2.66
CA ILE A 89 -2.66 -14.19 -3.81
C ILE A 89 -3.43 -12.97 -3.29
N SER A 90 -2.91 -11.78 -3.54
CA SER A 90 -3.42 -10.51 -3.01
C SER A 90 -4.33 -9.83 -4.02
N LEU A 91 -5.47 -9.34 -3.57
CA LEU A 91 -6.56 -8.83 -4.40
C LEU A 91 -6.82 -7.34 -4.14
N LYS A 92 -7.69 -6.72 -4.95
CA LYS A 92 -7.95 -5.28 -4.88
C LYS A 92 -8.71 -4.87 -3.62
N ASP A 93 -9.73 -5.65 -3.27
CA ASP A 93 -10.73 -5.36 -2.25
C ASP A 93 -11.31 -6.66 -1.66
N ARG A 94 -12.17 -6.51 -0.65
CA ARG A 94 -12.81 -7.62 0.06
C ARG A 94 -13.73 -8.45 -0.84
N GLN A 95 -14.52 -7.82 -1.70
CA GLN A 95 -15.46 -8.53 -2.57
C GLN A 95 -14.70 -9.45 -3.54
N SER A 96 -13.63 -8.93 -4.15
CA SER A 96 -12.74 -9.72 -5.02
C SER A 96 -12.13 -10.91 -4.26
N ARG A 97 -11.76 -10.73 -2.99
CA ARG A 97 -11.26 -11.80 -2.11
C ARG A 97 -12.27 -12.89 -1.93
N ASP A 98 -13.50 -12.53 -1.57
CA ASP A 98 -14.55 -13.51 -1.28
C ASP A 98 -14.91 -14.28 -2.56
N THR A 99 -15.09 -13.59 -3.69
CA THR A 99 -15.31 -14.23 -4.99
C THR A 99 -14.17 -15.18 -5.36
N ALA A 100 -12.91 -14.74 -5.26
CA ALA A 100 -11.75 -15.56 -5.58
C ALA A 100 -11.62 -16.77 -4.64
N HIS A 101 -12.00 -16.62 -3.37
CA HIS A 101 -11.97 -17.70 -2.40
C HIS A 101 -12.90 -18.86 -2.79
N HIS A 102 -14.05 -18.56 -3.38
CA HIS A 102 -15.00 -19.56 -3.88
C HIS A 102 -14.62 -20.11 -5.26
N GLN A 103 -14.11 -19.26 -6.16
CA GLN A 103 -13.75 -19.67 -7.52
C GLN A 103 -12.49 -20.54 -7.59
N LEU A 104 -11.52 -20.32 -6.72
CA LEU A 104 -10.22 -21.00 -6.77
C LEU A 104 -10.20 -22.21 -5.83
N PRO A 105 -10.18 -23.46 -6.36
CA PRO A 105 -10.17 -24.66 -5.53
C PRO A 105 -8.96 -24.68 -4.58
N TRP A 106 -9.18 -25.18 -3.36
CA TRP A 106 -8.15 -25.13 -2.32
C TRP A 106 -6.86 -25.90 -2.67
N ASN A 107 -7.00 -27.03 -3.38
CA ASN A 107 -5.92 -27.95 -3.72
C ASN A 107 -5.32 -27.71 -5.12
N ILE A 108 -5.64 -26.58 -5.76
CA ILE A 108 -5.27 -26.35 -7.17
C ILE A 108 -3.76 -26.32 -7.42
N PHE A 109 -2.98 -25.92 -6.43
CA PHE A 109 -1.51 -25.86 -6.51
C PHE A 109 -0.83 -27.07 -5.87
N ASN A 110 -1.48 -28.23 -5.82
CA ASN A 110 -0.87 -29.46 -5.31
C ASN A 110 0.04 -30.15 -6.36
N ARG A 111 0.81 -31.15 -5.90
CA ARG A 111 1.73 -31.93 -6.76
C ARG A 111 1.02 -32.63 -7.92
N HIS A 112 -0.21 -33.10 -7.73
CA HIS A 112 -0.98 -33.76 -8.79
C HIS A 112 -1.33 -32.80 -9.93
N ASN A 113 -1.91 -31.65 -9.59
CA ASN A 113 -2.27 -30.59 -10.52
C ASN A 113 -1.04 -29.99 -11.20
N TYR A 114 0.12 -29.95 -10.54
CA TYR A 114 1.37 -29.57 -11.20
C TYR A 114 1.67 -30.42 -12.43
N PHE A 115 1.56 -31.76 -12.33
CA PHE A 115 1.82 -32.63 -13.47
C PHE A 115 0.74 -32.50 -14.56
N HIS A 116 -0.51 -32.27 -14.17
CA HIS A 116 -1.59 -31.99 -15.11
C HIS A 116 -1.31 -30.68 -15.88
N TYR A 117 -1.13 -29.57 -15.19
CA TYR A 117 -0.89 -28.25 -15.80
C TYR A 117 0.43 -28.17 -16.56
N ARG A 118 1.48 -28.88 -16.13
CA ARG A 118 2.73 -28.98 -16.89
C ARG A 118 2.54 -29.63 -18.26
N LYS A 119 1.58 -30.56 -18.40
CA LYS A 119 1.24 -31.16 -19.71
C LYS A 119 0.39 -30.20 -20.53
N VAL A 120 -0.60 -29.55 -19.91
CA VAL A 120 -1.54 -28.64 -20.60
C VAL A 120 -0.86 -27.38 -21.11
N PHE A 121 0.05 -26.79 -20.34
CA PHE A 121 0.74 -25.54 -20.70
C PHE A 121 2.07 -25.74 -21.40
N ARG A 122 2.37 -26.96 -21.87
CA ARG A 122 3.53 -27.22 -22.74
C ARG A 122 3.19 -26.69 -24.13
N HIS A 123 3.61 -25.45 -24.38
CA HIS A 123 3.82 -24.89 -25.71
C HIS A 123 5.32 -24.65 -25.88
#